data_AF-A0AAU9EZ43-F1
#
_entry.id   AF-A0AAU9EZ43-F1
#
_cell.length_a   1.000
_cell.length_b   1.000
_cell.length_c   1.000
_cell.angle_alpha   90.00
_cell.angle_beta   90.00
_cell.angle_gamma   90.00
#
_symmetry.space_group_name_H-M   'P 1'
#
loop_
_entity.id
_entity.type
_entity.pdbx_description
1 polymer ?
#
loop_
_entity_poly.entity_id
_entity_poly.type
_entity_poly.pdbx_seq_one_letter_code
_entity_poly.pdbx_strand_id
1 'polypeptide(L)'
;MSRWMQIRVRVEPVYKKSFAKDFPKLYRVVTGLDNSLIDRNPTFLDLVPLVVRLSHEKTLEPGLSSAIGHYGPKIVQLHRQITEAIGGWKLGEAEKLLYELEDNFAAFEKELG
;
A
#
# COMPACT_ATOMS: atom_id res chain seq x y z
N MET A 1 -13.05 -26.98 -7.03
CA MET A 1 -13.81 -25.79 -6.57
C MET A 1 -15.28 -26.17 -6.41
N SER A 2 -15.99 -25.65 -5.41
CA SER A 2 -17.40 -25.98 -5.18
C SER A 2 -18.30 -25.41 -6.27
N ARG A 3 -19.36 -26.14 -6.63
CA ARG A 3 -20.30 -25.80 -7.71
C ARG A 3 -21.16 -24.58 -7.41
N TRP A 4 -21.35 -24.25 -6.14
CA TRP A 4 -22.27 -23.20 -5.68
C TRP A 4 -21.66 -22.28 -4.62
N MET A 5 -20.42 -22.52 -4.21
CA MET A 5 -19.78 -21.79 -3.12
C MET A 5 -18.36 -21.43 -3.52
N GLN A 6 -17.95 -20.23 -3.13
CA GLN A 6 -16.58 -19.76 -3.28
C GLN A 6 -16.13 -19.20 -1.95
N ILE A 7 -14.90 -19.54 -1.56
CA ILE A 7 -14.24 -18.86 -0.46
C ILE A 7 -13.54 -17.64 -1.06
N ARG A 8 -13.78 -16.48 -0.45
CA ARG A 8 -13.17 -15.22 -0.86
C ARG A 8 -12.31 -14.71 0.28
N VAL A 9 -11.04 -14.46 -0.02
CA VAL A 9 -10.10 -13.80 0.88
C VAL A 9 -9.98 -12.35 0.41
N ARG A 10 -10.08 -11.40 1.34
CA ARG A 10 -9.94 -9.97 1.08
C ARG A 10 -9.09 -9.34 2.18
N VAL A 11 -8.33 -8.32 1.79
CA VAL A 11 -7.67 -7.40 2.71
C VAL A 11 -8.55 -6.17 2.80
N GLU A 12 -8.88 -5.76 4.01
CA GLU A 12 -9.77 -4.63 4.29
C GLU A 12 -8.99 -3.55 5.05
N PRO A 13 -9.26 -2.26 4.83
CA PRO A 13 -8.61 -1.17 5.52
C PRO A 13 -9.12 -1.08 6.97
N VAL A 14 -8.21 -1.10 7.96
CA VAL A 14 -8.56 -1.00 9.39
C VAL A 14 -7.90 0.23 10.04
N TYR A 15 -8.11 1.39 9.43
CA TYR A 15 -7.66 2.67 9.96
C TYR A 15 -8.34 3.01 11.30
N LYS A 16 -7.63 3.68 12.22
CA LYS A 16 -8.21 4.12 13.49
C LYS A 16 -9.26 5.21 13.29
N LYS A 17 -9.05 6.08 12.30
CA LYS A 17 -9.99 7.15 11.95
C LYS A 17 -10.34 7.11 10.47
N SER A 18 -9.35 7.32 9.61
CA SER A 18 -9.44 7.28 8.15
C SER A 18 -8.05 7.37 7.55
N PHE A 19 -7.88 6.97 6.30
CA PHE A 19 -6.60 7.11 5.61
C PHE A 19 -6.09 8.55 5.65
N ALA A 20 -6.96 9.53 5.38
CA ALA A 20 -6.63 10.95 5.42
C ALA A 20 -6.15 11.47 6.79
N LYS A 21 -6.61 10.87 7.89
CA LYS A 21 -6.26 11.31 9.26
C LYS A 21 -5.06 10.57 9.83
N ASP A 22 -4.93 9.28 9.51
CA ASP A 22 -3.85 8.44 10.05
C ASP A 22 -2.57 8.57 9.20
N PHE A 23 -2.70 8.90 7.91
CA PHE A 23 -1.60 9.08 6.94
C PHE A 23 -1.77 10.37 6.10
N PRO A 24 -1.72 11.55 6.73
CA PRO A 24 -2.03 12.81 6.07
C PRO A 24 -1.08 13.20 4.94
N LYS A 25 0.21 12.83 5.00
CA LYS A 25 1.18 13.18 3.95
C LYS A 25 1.03 12.28 2.74
N LEU A 26 0.89 10.97 2.94
CA LEU A 26 0.53 10.04 1.89
C LEU A 26 -0.79 10.43 1.25
N TYR A 27 -1.78 10.82 2.05
CA TYR A 27 -3.05 11.32 1.54
C TYR A 27 -2.84 12.49 0.57
N ARG A 28 -2.02 13.50 0.92
CA ARG A 28 -1.71 14.61 0.02
C ARG A 28 -1.08 14.15 -1.30
N VAL A 29 -0.09 13.25 -1.23
CA VAL A 29 0.56 12.69 -2.42
C VAL A 29 -0.47 11.97 -3.30
N VAL A 30 -1.30 11.12 -2.71
CA VAL A 30 -2.36 10.38 -3.42
C VAL A 30 -3.39 11.33 -4.02
N THR A 31 -3.83 12.36 -3.29
CA THR A 31 -4.78 13.37 -3.80
C THR A 31 -4.23 14.20 -4.96
N GLY A 32 -2.92 14.40 -5.01
CA GLY A 32 -2.28 15.09 -6.13
C GLY A 32 -2.27 14.27 -7.42
N LEU A 33 -2.44 12.95 -7.33
CA LEU A 33 -2.21 12.02 -8.44
C LEU A 33 -3.48 11.30 -8.90
N ASP A 34 -4.30 10.84 -7.95
CA ASP A 34 -5.48 10.04 -8.22
C ASP A 34 -6.54 10.23 -7.11
N ASN A 35 -7.53 11.06 -7.40
CA ASN A 35 -8.64 11.32 -6.49
C ASN A 35 -9.61 10.13 -6.34
N SER A 36 -9.57 9.14 -7.24
CA SER A 36 -10.52 8.01 -7.20
C SER A 36 -10.30 7.07 -6.02
N LEU A 37 -9.08 7.06 -5.48
CA LEU A 37 -8.69 6.23 -4.33
C LEU A 37 -9.10 6.86 -2.98
N ILE A 38 -9.34 8.17 -2.94
CA ILE A 38 -9.71 8.91 -1.72
C ILE A 38 -11.07 8.49 -1.20
N ASP A 39 -12.06 8.39 -2.10
CA ASP A 39 -13.46 8.18 -1.73
C ASP A 39 -13.72 6.81 -1.09
N ARG A 40 -12.71 5.93 -1.05
CA ARG A 40 -12.87 4.53 -0.67
C ARG A 40 -12.06 4.07 0.55
N ASN A 41 -11.28 4.94 1.21
CA ASN A 41 -10.30 4.53 2.23
C ASN A 41 -9.45 3.33 1.72
N PRO A 42 -8.50 3.57 0.81
CA PRO A 42 -7.80 2.49 0.11
C PRO A 42 -6.98 1.67 1.10
N THR A 43 -6.75 0.38 0.84
CA THR A 43 -5.75 -0.39 1.58
C THR A 43 -4.34 0.00 1.14
N PHE A 44 -3.32 -0.35 1.92
CA PHE A 44 -1.93 -0.16 1.47
C PHE A 44 -1.60 -0.93 0.19
N LEU A 45 -2.27 -2.06 -0.06
CA LEU A 45 -2.10 -2.81 -1.31
C LEU A 45 -2.61 -2.00 -2.51
N ASP A 46 -3.75 -1.31 -2.35
CA ASP A 46 -4.32 -0.45 -3.40
C ASP A 46 -3.42 0.75 -3.74
N LEU A 47 -2.53 1.14 -2.81
CA LEU A 47 -1.59 2.25 -3.00
C LEU A 47 -0.28 1.82 -3.68
N VAL A 48 0.06 0.54 -3.72
CA VAL A 48 1.32 0.06 -4.31
C VAL A 48 1.45 0.44 -5.80
N PRO A 49 0.40 0.33 -6.66
CA PRO A 49 0.50 0.78 -8.05
C PRO A 49 0.85 2.27 -8.18
N LEU A 50 0.39 3.12 -7.25
CA LEU A 50 0.79 4.52 -7.21
C LEU A 50 2.28 4.68 -6.87
N VAL A 51 2.78 3.91 -5.90
CA VAL A 51 4.22 3.92 -5.55
C VAL A 51 5.07 3.52 -6.76
N VAL A 52 4.66 2.50 -7.52
CA VAL A 52 5.33 2.10 -8.76
C VAL A 52 5.31 3.24 -9.78
N ARG A 53 4.13 3.83 -10.03
CA ARG A 53 3.98 4.94 -10.98
C ARG A 53 4.90 6.10 -10.61
N LEU A 54 4.91 6.47 -9.34
CA LEU A 54 5.75 7.55 -8.85
C LEU A 54 7.24 7.22 -8.98
N SER A 55 7.67 5.98 -8.74
CA SER A 55 9.07 5.61 -8.95
C SER A 55 9.58 5.82 -10.38
N HIS A 56 8.68 5.93 -11.36
CA HIS A 56 9.02 6.22 -12.76
C HIS A 56 8.90 7.71 -13.13
N GLU A 57 8.36 8.56 -12.26
CA GLU A 57 8.24 10.00 -12.50
C GLU A 57 9.58 10.71 -12.27
N LYS A 58 10.00 11.50 -13.26
CA LYS A 58 11.27 12.23 -13.23
C LYS A 58 11.19 13.60 -12.53
N THR A 59 9.98 14.03 -12.17
CA THR A 59 9.71 15.39 -11.69
C THR A 59 9.01 15.36 -10.32
N LEU A 60 9.48 14.48 -9.44
CA LEU A 60 9.03 14.44 -8.05
C LEU A 60 9.77 15.48 -7.21
N GLU A 61 9.11 15.95 -6.16
CA GLU A 61 9.80 16.73 -5.14
C GLU A 61 10.95 15.91 -4.53
N PRO A 62 12.10 16.54 -4.21
CA PRO A 62 13.29 15.83 -3.75
C PRO A 62 13.04 14.89 -2.56
N GLY A 63 12.21 15.31 -1.60
CA GLY A 63 11.84 14.50 -0.44
C GLY A 63 11.02 13.26 -0.81
N LEU A 64 10.02 13.42 -1.70
CA LEU A 64 9.21 12.32 -2.21
C LEU A 64 10.04 11.34 -3.05
N SER A 65 10.95 11.86 -3.89
CA SER A 65 11.86 11.06 -4.70
C SER A 65 12.79 10.19 -3.85
N SER A 66 13.40 10.80 -2.82
CA SER A 66 14.27 10.08 -1.87
C SER A 66 13.50 8.98 -1.14
N ALA A 67 12.35 9.32 -0.58
CA ALA A 67 11.54 8.39 0.20
C ALA A 67 11.02 7.22 -0.67
N ILE A 68 10.64 7.47 -1.93
CA ILE A 68 10.27 6.42 -2.89
C ILE A 68 11.48 5.56 -3.29
N GLY A 69 12.65 6.17 -3.48
CA GLY A 69 13.88 5.42 -3.73
C GLY A 69 14.23 4.47 -2.59
N HIS A 70 13.99 4.89 -1.35
CA HIS A 70 14.28 4.11 -0.15
C HIS A 70 13.27 2.98 0.10
N TYR A 71 11.97 3.30 0.16
CA TYR A 71 10.94 2.32 0.55
C TYR A 71 10.22 1.67 -0.65
N GLY A 72 10.19 2.32 -1.80
CA GLY A 72 9.45 1.86 -2.98
C GLY A 72 9.80 0.44 -3.41
N PRO A 73 11.08 0.07 -3.60
CA PRO A 73 11.46 -1.29 -3.97
C PRO A 73 10.96 -2.34 -2.98
N LYS A 74 11.02 -2.04 -1.67
CA LYS A 74 10.59 -2.95 -0.61
C LYS A 74 9.06 -3.09 -0.57
N ILE A 75 8.32 -1.98 -0.72
CA ILE A 75 6.86 -1.97 -0.80
C ILE A 75 6.37 -2.81 -1.99
N VAL A 76 6.99 -2.69 -3.16
CA VAL A 76 6.66 -3.47 -4.35
C VAL A 76 6.95 -4.95 -4.14
N GLN A 77 8.09 -5.28 -3.53
CA GLN A 77 8.42 -6.66 -3.19
C GLN A 77 7.40 -7.27 -2.21
N LEU A 78 7.04 -6.55 -1.15
CA LEU A 78 6.06 -7.00 -0.16
C LEU A 78 4.69 -7.23 -0.79
N HIS A 79 4.23 -6.32 -1.65
CA HIS A 79 2.96 -6.50 -2.38
C HIS A 79 2.93 -7.80 -3.19
N ARG A 80 4.03 -8.12 -3.89
CA ARG A 80 4.17 -9.38 -4.62
C ARG A 80 4.12 -10.58 -3.67
N GLN A 81 4.88 -10.56 -2.58
CA GLN A 81 4.92 -11.65 -1.61
C GLN A 81 3.56 -11.88 -0.93
N ILE A 82 2.84 -10.80 -0.59
CA ILE A 82 1.48 -10.87 -0.03
C ILE A 82 0.52 -11.50 -1.04
N THR A 83 0.57 -11.07 -2.30
CA THR A 83 -0.28 -11.63 -3.36
C THR A 83 0.00 -13.12 -3.58
N GLU A 84 1.27 -13.52 -3.57
CA GLU A 84 1.69 -14.92 -3.67
C GLU A 84 1.25 -15.74 -2.43
N ALA A 85 1.38 -15.19 -1.23
CA ALA A 85 0.94 -15.85 0.01
C ALA A 85 -0.58 -16.04 0.06
N ILE A 86 -1.36 -15.03 -0.34
CA ILE A 86 -2.83 -15.11 -0.44
C ILE A 86 -3.23 -16.13 -1.51
N GLY A 87 -2.62 -16.07 -2.70
CA GLY A 87 -2.88 -17.03 -3.78
C GLY A 87 -2.49 -18.47 -3.42
N GLY A 88 -1.44 -18.62 -2.62
CA GLY A 88 -0.98 -19.91 -2.08
C GLY A 88 -1.70 -20.35 -0.80
N TRP A 89 -2.74 -19.65 -0.35
CA TRP A 89 -3.49 -19.95 0.88
C TRP A 89 -2.67 -19.96 2.16
N LYS A 90 -1.53 -19.28 2.17
CA LYS A 90 -0.64 -19.13 3.32
C LYS A 90 -1.03 -17.89 4.13
N LEU A 91 -2.24 -17.89 4.70
CA LEU A 91 -2.82 -16.71 5.34
C LEU A 91 -1.98 -16.17 6.51
N GLY A 92 -1.36 -17.05 7.30
CA GLY A 92 -0.47 -16.62 8.39
C GLY A 92 0.86 -16.01 7.91
N GLU A 93 1.31 -16.34 6.69
CA GLU A 93 2.46 -15.67 6.06
C GLU A 93 2.03 -14.32 5.50
N ALA A 94 0.88 -14.27 4.82
CA ALA A 94 0.30 -13.03 4.32
C ALA A 94 0.09 -12.00 5.44
N GLU A 95 -0.39 -12.42 6.62
CA GLU A 95 -0.58 -11.54 7.77
C GLU A 95 0.74 -10.93 8.26
N LYS A 96 1.82 -11.72 8.37
CA LYS A 96 3.15 -11.21 8.75
C LYS A 96 3.68 -10.19 7.73
N LEU A 97 3.51 -10.49 6.45
CA LEU A 97 3.93 -9.58 5.37
C LEU A 97 3.09 -8.31 5.34
N LEU A 98 1.81 -8.37 5.70
CA LEU A 98 0.95 -7.20 5.85
C LEU A 98 1.46 -6.29 6.97
N TYR A 99 1.83 -6.83 8.14
CA TYR A 99 2.46 -6.02 9.20
C TYR A 99 3.76 -5.36 8.72
N GLU A 100 4.60 -6.09 7.98
CA GLU A 100 5.83 -5.51 7.43
C GLU A 100 5.53 -4.40 6.40
N LEU A 101 4.47 -4.54 5.61
CA LEU A 101 4.00 -3.51 4.68
C LEU A 101 3.51 -2.26 5.43
N GLU A 102 2.75 -2.44 6.50
CA GLU A 102 2.29 -1.35 7.38
C GLU A 102 3.46 -0.57 7.96
N ASP A 103 4.48 -1.27 8.48
CA ASP A 103 5.70 -0.65 9.02
C ASP A 103 6.44 0.17 7.96
N ASN A 104 6.54 -0.33 6.73
CA ASN A 104 7.17 0.38 5.63
C ASN A 104 6.37 1.63 5.22
N PHE A 105 5.04 1.55 5.16
CA PHE A 105 4.22 2.74 4.90
C PHE A 105 4.26 3.76 6.04
N ALA A 106 4.34 3.30 7.30
CA ALA A 106 4.51 4.18 8.45
C ALA A 106 5.89 4.87 8.46
N ALA A 107 6.95 4.17 8.05
CA ALA A 107 8.27 4.77 7.86
C ALA A 107 8.28 5.75 6.68
N PHE A 108 7.64 5.38 5.57
CA PHE A 108 7.49 6.22 4.39
C PHE A 108 6.76 7.54 4.72
N GLU A 109 5.63 7.49 5.44
CA GLU A 109 4.92 8.68 5.94
C GLU A 109 5.81 9.58 6.81
N LYS A 110 6.67 9.00 7.65
CA LYS A 110 7.61 9.80 8.47
C LYS A 110 8.67 10.51 7.62
N GLU A 111 9.19 9.86 6.59
CA GLU A 111 10.23 10.41 5.71
C GLU A 111 9.69 11.48 4.74
N LEU A 112 8.40 11.47 4.43
CA LEU A 112 7.75 12.46 3.57
C LEU A 112 7.69 13.89 4.16
N GLY A 113 8.26 14.16 5.34
CA GLY A 113 8.40 15.50 5.93
C GLY A 113 7.39 15.80 7.01
#